data_AF-A0A350IWW8-F1
#
_entry.id   AF-A0A350IWW8-F1
#
_cell.length_a   1.000
_cell.length_b   1.000
_cell.length_c   1.000
_cell.angle_alpha   90.00
_cell.angle_beta   90.00
_cell.angle_gamma   90.00
#
_symmetry.space_group_name_H-M   'P 1'
#
loop_
_entity.id
_entity.type
_entity.pdbx_description
1 polymer ?
#
loop_
_entity_poly.entity_id
_entity_poly.type
_entity_poly.pdbx_seq_one_letter_code
_entity_poly.pdbx_strand_id
1 'polypeptide(L)' 'ISGKLRMNYIRILPGDKVTVELSPYDLAKGRIVWRDK' A
#
# COMPACT_ATOMS: atom_id res chain seq x y z
N ILE A 1 4.26 0.28 -3.75
CA ILE A 1 3.87 1.53 -3.05
C ILE A 1 3.36 2.49 -4.10
N SER A 2 2.10 2.94 -4.01
CA SER A 2 1.56 3.93 -4.94
C SER A 2 2.39 5.23 -4.89
N GLY A 3 2.65 5.86 -6.04
CA GLY A 3 3.49 7.07 -6.13
C GLY A 3 3.01 8.20 -5.20
N LYS A 4 1.70 8.25 -4.94
CA LYS A 4 1.06 9.20 -4.01
C LYS A 4 1.56 9.04 -2.56
N LEU A 5 1.77 7.80 -2.09
CA LEU A 5 2.34 7.54 -0.76
C LEU A 5 3.80 8.00 -0.64
N ARG A 6 4.56 7.87 -1.73
CA ARG A 6 5.97 8.27 -1.80
C ARG A 6 6.11 9.80 -1.83
N MET A 7 5.21 10.50 -2.52
CA MET A 7 5.15 11.97 -2.50
C MET A 7 4.72 12.52 -1.14
N ASN A 8 3.81 11.83 -0.43
CA ASN A 8 3.34 12.23 0.90
C ASN A 8 4.26 11.77 2.04
N TYR A 9 5.45 11.22 1.76
CA TYR A 9 6.42 10.76 2.77
C TYR A 9 5.86 9.80 3.83
N ILE A 10 4.89 8.98 3.46
CA ILE A 10 4.24 8.06 4.39
C ILE A 10 5.18 6.88 4.64
N ARG A 11 5.75 6.81 5.86
CA ARG A 11 6.58 5.69 6.31
C ARG A 11 5.70 4.49 6.66
N ILE A 12 6.05 3.32 6.14
CA ILE A 12 5.37 2.05 6.42
C ILE A 12 6.04 1.43 7.63
N LEU A 13 5.30 1.28 8.73
CA LEU A 13 5.73 0.54 9.91
C LEU A 13 4.95 -0.80 9.98
N PRO A 14 5.59 -1.89 10.43
CA PRO A 14 4.89 -3.15 10.64
C PRO A 14 3.84 -2.98 11.74
N GLY A 15 2.57 -3.22 11.41
CA GLY A 15 1.43 -3.02 12.32
C GLY A 15 0.37 -2.05 11.80
N ASP A 16 0.67 -1.30 10.74
CA ASP A 16 -0.30 -0.39 10.11
C ASP A 16 -1.33 -1.11 9.23
N LYS A 17 -2.59 -0.71 9.37
CA LYS A 17 -3.66 -1.12 8.46
C LYS A 17 -3.49 -0.41 7.12
N VAL A 18 -3.15 -1.18 6.10
CA VAL A 18 -2.95 -0.69 4.74
C VAL A 18 -3.94 -1.34 3.79
N THR A 19 -4.53 -0.53 2.91
CA THR A 19 -5.37 -1.01 1.81
C THR A 19 -4.48 -1.36 0.64
N VAL A 20 -4.59 -2.61 0.21
CA VAL A 20 -3.79 -3.17 -0.87
C VAL A 20 -4.71 -3.48 -2.05
N GLU A 21 -4.40 -2.94 -3.23
CA GLU A 21 -4.97 -3.42 -4.49
C GLU A 21 -4.17 -4.61 -4.98
N LEU A 22 -4.85 -5.73 -5.17
CA LEU A 22 -4.28 -6.95 -5.75
C LEU A 22 -4.58 -6.95 -7.25
N SER A 23 -3.58 -7.28 -8.07
CA SER A 23 -3.85 -7.58 -9.47
C SER A 23 -4.48 -8.97 -9.57
N PRO A 24 -5.51 -9.17 -10.42
CA PRO A 24 -6.23 -10.44 -10.51
C PRO A 24 -5.37 -11.61 -11.01
N TYR A 25 -4.18 -11.32 -11.54
CA TYR A 25 -3.24 -12.30 -12.07
C TYR A 25 -2.21 -12.78 -11.04
N ASP A 26 -1.92 -11.99 -10.01
CA ASP A 26 -0.86 -12.29 -9.03
C ASP A 26 -1.29 -11.84 -7.61
N LEU A 27 -1.84 -12.78 -6.85
CA LEU A 27 -2.23 -12.56 -5.44
C LEU A 27 -1.02 -12.35 -4.52
N ALA A 28 0.18 -12.73 -4.96
CA ALA A 28 1.42 -12.57 -4.18
C ALA A 28 2.01 -11.15 -4.25
N LYS A 29 1.57 -10.32 -5.20
CA LYS A 29 2.10 -8.97 -5.42
C LYS A 29 0.99 -7.94 -5.35
N GLY A 30 0.74 -7.44 -4.14
CA GLY A 30 -0.20 -6.37 -3.89
C GLY A 30 0.45 -4.98 -3.96
N ARG A 31 -0.27 -4.00 -4.52
CA ARG A 31 0.11 -2.58 -4.48
C ARG A 31 -0.59 -1.91 -3.30
N ILE A 32 0.19 -1.39 -2.35
CA ILE A 32 -0.35 -0.55 -1.27
C ILE A 32 -0.79 0.81 -1.85
N VAL A 33 -2.08 1.13 -1.67
CA VAL A 33 -2.72 2.36 -2.21
C VAL A 33 -3.04 3.37 -1.10
N TRP A 34 -3.51 2.90 0.05
CA TRP A 34 -3.98 3.78 1.13
C TRP A 34 -3.62 3.24 2.52
N ARG A 35 -3.56 4.12 3.50
CA ARG A 35 -3.47 3.80 4.93
C ARG A 35 -4.65 4.49 5.60
N ASP A 36 -5.51 3.70 6.25
CA ASP A 36 -6.58 4.24 7.07
C ASP A 36 -6.03 4.55 8.47
N LYS A 37 -6.54 5.61 9.10
CA LYS A 37 -6.03 6.12 10.39
C LYS A 37 -6.64 5.37 11.56
#